data_AF-A0A5D0TUN5-F1
#
_entry.id   AF-A0A5D0TUN5-F1
#
_cell.length_a   1.000
_cell.length_b   1.000
_cell.length_c   1.000
_cell.angle_alpha   90.00
_cell.angle_beta   90.00
_cell.angle_gamma   90.00
#
_symmetry.space_group_name_H-M   'P 1'
#
loop_
_entity.id
_entity.type
_entity.pdbx_description
1 polymer ?
#
loop_
_entity_poly.entity_id
_entity_poly.type
_entity_poly.pdbx_seq_one_letter_code
_entity_poly.pdbx_strand_id
1 'polypeptide(L)' 'MEWFENIPPHYETVILVNETAHSLLIGAYTYQVRGRAGRWYIVRFRAEEGEGRGARRTKFFTSEAKALEKLEEISE' A
#
# COMPACT_ATOMS: atom_id res chain seq x y z
N MET A 1 -5.96 -42.38 -24.08
CA MET A 1 -5.64 -41.57 -22.90
C MET A 1 -4.39 -40.80 -23.27
N GLU A 2 -4.55 -39.57 -23.74
CA GLU A 2 -3.44 -38.72 -24.17
C GLU A 2 -3.57 -37.37 -23.47
N TRP A 3 -2.43 -36.91 -22.97
CA TRP A 3 -2.23 -35.72 -22.18
C TRP A 3 -2.35 -34.47 -23.06
N PHE A 4 -2.96 -33.40 -22.53
CA PHE A 4 -2.58 -32.05 -22.91
C PHE A 4 -2.11 -31.31 -21.65
N GLU A 5 -0.91 -30.79 -21.81
CA GLU A 5 -0.03 -30.23 -20.80
C GLU A 5 -0.69 -29.05 -20.08
N ASN A 6 -0.47 -28.99 -18.77
CA ASN A 6 -0.76 -27.83 -17.94
C ASN A 6 -0.09 -26.58 -18.54
N ILE A 7 -0.84 -25.83 -19.32
CA ILE A 7 -0.48 -24.46 -19.70
C ILE A 7 -0.40 -23.68 -18.37
N PRO A 8 0.77 -23.18 -17.94
CA PRO A 8 0.83 -22.31 -16.78
C PRO A 8 -0.04 -21.10 -17.08
N PRO A 9 -0.96 -20.69 -16.20
CA PRO A 9 -1.69 -19.46 -16.43
C PRO A 9 -0.66 -18.34 -16.56
N HIS A 10 -0.68 -17.68 -17.72
CA HIS A 10 0.04 -16.46 -17.95
C HIS A 10 -0.26 -15.53 -16.76
N TYR A 11 0.74 -15.27 -15.92
CA TYR A 11 0.67 -14.10 -15.05
C TYR A 11 0.88 -12.91 -15.97
N GLU A 12 -0.23 -12.39 -16.51
CA GLU A 12 -0.30 -10.96 -16.81
C GLU A 12 0.33 -10.27 -15.61
N THR A 13 1.35 -9.44 -15.87
CA THR A 13 1.93 -8.59 -14.84
C THR A 13 0.83 -7.61 -14.47
N VAL A 14 -0.08 -8.04 -13.60
CA VAL A 14 -1.02 -7.17 -12.91
C VAL A 14 -0.11 -6.12 -12.32
N ILE A 15 -0.30 -4.88 -12.74
CA ILE A 15 0.26 -3.74 -12.05
C ILE A 15 -0.33 -3.86 -10.65
N LEU A 16 0.41 -4.48 -9.73
CA LEU A 16 -0.01 -4.75 -8.36
C LEU A 16 -0.08 -3.40 -7.67
N VAL A 17 -1.25 -2.76 -7.77
CA VAL A 17 -1.60 -1.57 -7.01
C VAL A 17 -1.39 -1.97 -5.55
N ASN A 18 -0.42 -1.35 -4.86
CA ASN A 18 -0.15 -1.68 -3.46
C ASN A 18 -1.47 -1.59 -2.68
N GLU A 19 -1.86 -2.68 -2.02
CA GLU A 19 -3.12 -2.75 -1.28
C GLU A 19 -3.07 -1.72 -0.14
N THR A 20 -4.15 -0.95 0.00
CA THR A 20 -4.31 -0.07 1.16
C THR A 20 -4.89 -0.89 2.29
N ALA A 21 -4.06 -1.21 3.28
CA ALA A 21 -4.47 -1.98 4.45
C ALA A 21 -5.17 -1.11 5.49
N HIS A 22 -4.76 0.16 5.62
CA HIS A 22 -5.34 1.10 6.57
C HIS A 22 -5.38 2.53 6.02
N SER A 23 -6.40 3.30 6.41
CA SER A 23 -6.57 4.71 6.02
C SER A 23 -7.07 5.53 7.21
N LEU A 24 -6.40 6.65 7.48
CA LEU A 24 -6.70 7.55 8.59
C LEU A 24 -6.71 9.01 8.11
N LEU A 25 -7.66 9.80 8.59
CA LEU A 25 -7.74 11.25 8.35
C LEU A 25 -7.29 12.00 9.60
N ILE A 26 -6.25 12.83 9.47
CA ILE A 26 -5.73 13.69 10.55
C ILE A 26 -5.69 15.13 10.01
N GLY A 27 -6.58 15.98 10.53
CA GLY A 27 -6.74 17.34 10.02
C GLY A 27 -7.03 17.37 8.52
N ALA A 28 -6.22 18.10 7.76
CA ALA A 28 -6.36 18.22 6.30
C ALA A 28 -5.70 17.09 5.49
N TYR A 29 -5.10 16.10 6.16
CA TYR A 29 -4.28 15.07 5.51
C TYR A 29 -4.84 13.68 5.71
N THR A 30 -4.92 12.91 4.63
CA THR A 30 -5.17 11.47 4.64
C THR A 30 -3.83 10.75 4.68
N TYR A 31 -3.71 9.79 5.59
CA TYR A 31 -2.58 8.87 5.73
C TYR A 31 -3.05 7.46 5.42
N GLN A 32 -2.28 6.71 4.64
CA GLN A 32 -2.62 5.36 4.26
C GLN A 32 -1.42 4.44 4.40
N VAL A 33 -1.61 3.32 5.10
CA VAL A 33 -0.65 2.22 5.14
C VAL A 33 -0.88 1.36 3.92
N ARG A 34 0.16 1.22 3.10
CA ARG A 34 0.14 0.47 1.86
C ARG A 34 1.31 -0.49 1.81
N GLY A 35 1.11 -1.62 1.17
CA GLY A 35 2.19 -2.56 0.98
C GLY A 35 1.71 -3.96 0.66
N ARG A 36 2.68 -4.84 0.39
CA ARG A 36 2.46 -6.28 0.26
C ARG A 36 3.78 -6.99 0.50
N ALA A 37 3.72 -8.19 1.07
CA ALA A 37 4.84 -9.14 1.16
C ALA A 37 6.17 -8.52 1.63
N GLY A 38 6.20 -7.99 2.86
CA GLY A 38 7.42 -7.50 3.51
C GLY A 38 7.91 -6.11 3.08
N ARG A 39 7.16 -5.42 2.21
CA ARG A 39 7.40 -4.01 1.87
C ARG A 39 6.15 -3.17 2.16
N TRP A 40 6.21 -2.44 3.26
CA TRP A 40 5.10 -1.61 3.75
C TRP A 40 5.55 -0.16 3.82
N TYR A 41 4.65 0.80 3.64
CA TYR A 41 4.96 2.22 3.72
C TYR A 41 3.69 3.02 4.03
N ILE A 42 3.86 4.25 4.51
CA ILE A 42 2.76 5.19 4.71
C ILE A 42 2.81 6.21 3.57
N VAL A 43 1.69 6.44 2.90
CA VAL A 43 1.50 7.59 2.01
C VAL A 43 0.63 8.63 2.69
N ARG A 44 0.95 9.91 2.52
CA ARG A 44 0.13 11.04 2.95
C ARG A 44 -0.19 11.97 1.79
N PHE A 45 -1.40 12.51 1.78
CA PHE A 45 -1.84 13.51 0.81
C PHE A 45 -2.95 14.38 1.40
N ARG A 46 -3.20 15.56 0.81
CA ARG A 46 -4.29 16.42 1.27
C ARG A 46 -5.64 15.79 0.91
N ALA A 47 -6.56 15.75 1.86
CA ALA A 47 -7.87 15.14 1.67
C ALA A 47 -8.68 15.82 0.55
N GLU A 48 -8.57 17.15 0.44
CA GLU A 48 -9.25 17.97 -0.59
C GLU A 48 -8.67 17.75 -2.00
N GLU A 49 -7.38 17.40 -2.11
CA GLU A 49 -6.66 17.27 -3.39
C GLU A 49 -6.62 15.81 -3.89
N GLY A 50 -6.88 14.86 -2.99
CA GLY A 50 -6.66 13.43 -3.24
C GLY A 50 -5.18 13.06 -3.39
N GLU A 51 -4.92 11.82 -3.79
CA GLU A 51 -3.57 11.26 -3.91
C GLU A 51 -2.81 11.74 -5.17
N GLY A 52 -3.11 12.94 -5.67
CA GLY A 52 -2.49 13.51 -6.86
C GLY A 52 -1.01 13.86 -6.67
N ARG A 53 -0.54 14.88 -7.40
CA ARG A 53 0.89 15.27 -7.42
C ARG A 53 1.49 15.64 -6.05
N GLY A 54 0.66 15.87 -5.03
CA GLY A 54 1.09 16.21 -3.68
C GLY A 54 1.38 15.02 -2.75
N ALA A 55 1.11 13.78 -3.18
CA ALA A 55 1.28 12.61 -2.33
C ALA A 55 2.76 12.38 -1.95
N ARG A 56 3.03 12.18 -0.66
CA ARG A 56 4.36 11.87 -0.13
C ARG A 56 4.34 10.55 0.59
N ARG A 57 5.38 9.73 0.42
CA ARG A 57 5.52 8.44 1.11
C ARG A 57 6.71 8.42 2.06
N THR A 58 6.61 7.59 3.10
CA THR A 58 7.72 7.25 3.98
C THR A 58 8.71 6.29 3.30
N LYS A 59 9.81 5.98 3.99
CA LYS A 59 10.63 4.80 3.69
C LYS A 59 9.82 3.52 3.94
N PHE A 60 10.34 2.41 3.41
CA PHE A 60 9.72 1.10 3.60
C PHE A 60 9.96 0.54 5.00
N PHE A 61 8.95 -0.14 5.53
CA PHE A 61 8.97 -0.96 6.73
C PHE A 61 8.96 -2.44 6.33
N THR A 62 9.50 -3.30 7.21
CA THR A 62 9.64 -4.74 6.97
C THR A 62 8.34 -5.52 7.17
N SER A 63 7.33 -4.92 7.79
CA SER A 63 6.03 -5.54 8.11
C SER A 63 4.93 -4.50 8.22
N GLU A 64 3.67 -4.94 8.11
CA GLU A 64 2.48 -4.10 8.28
C GLU A 64 2.41 -3.50 9.68
N ALA A 65 2.64 -4.33 10.71
CA ALA A 65 2.63 -3.91 12.10
C ALA A 65 3.58 -2.72 12.36
N LYS A 66 4.80 -2.74 11.82
CA LYS A 66 5.74 -1.61 11.96
C LYS A 66 5.26 -0.34 11.25
N ALA A 67 4.53 -0.47 10.14
CA ALA A 67 3.94 0.67 9.46
C ALA A 67 2.74 1.23 10.26
N LEU A 68 1.97 0.37 10.93
CA LEU A 68 0.87 0.76 11.81
C LEU A 68 1.37 1.45 13.08
N GLU A 69 2.37 0.91 13.77
CA GLU A 69 3.04 1.56 14.92
C GLU A 69 3.47 2.99 14.55
N LYS A 70 4.07 3.16 13.37
CA LYS A 70 4.49 4.48 12.91
C LYS A 70 3.32 5.40 12.55
N LEU A 71 2.19 4.85 12.12
CA LEU A 71 0.97 5.63 11.88
C LEU A 71 0.38 6.12 13.20
N GLU A 72 0.37 5.28 14.24
CA GLU A 72 -0.08 5.64 15.58
C GLU A 72 0.76 6.79 16.15
N GLU A 73 2.09 6.72 16.04
CA GLU A 73 3.00 7.82 16.43
C GLU A 73 2.74 9.15 15.68
N ILE A 74 2.13 9.11 14.48
CA ILE A 74 1.76 10.31 13.72
C ILE A 74 0.42 10.89 14.20
N SER A 75 -0.43 10.05 14.80
CA SER A 75 -1.78 10.41 15.24
C SER A 75 -1.84 10.98 16.66
N GLU A 76 -0.79 10.80 17.45
CA GLU A 76 -0.58 11.41 18.78
C GLU A 76 -0.01 12.84 18.67
#